data_AF-A0A2E5U8Y8-F1
#
_entry.id   AF-A0A2E5U8Y8-F1
#
_cell.length_a   1.000
_cell.length_b   1.000
_cell.length_c   1.000
_cell.angle_alpha   90.00
_cell.angle_beta   90.00
_cell.angle_gamma   90.00
#
_symmetry.space_group_name_H-M   'P 1'
#
loop_
_entity.id
_entity.type
_entity.pdbx_description
1 polymer ?
#
loop_
_entity_poly.entity_id
_entity_poly.type
_entity_poly.pdbx_seq_one_letter_code
_entity_poly.pdbx_strand_id
1 'polypeptide(L)'
;MKFMKFKHIVYLAAAVIINSSNHLFGHCQVPCGIYDDAARIVLLKEHVTTIEKAVNQIELLSESDSNAQNMNQLIRWVNTKEEHATLIQSTIADYFLAQRIKPKKKNEDGRQLYIDQTLVLQQIIVAAMKCKQNVDQSKPKKVKQLLDQFINLYFDDHGKEHLRALEKG
;
A
#
# COMPACT_ATOMS: atom_id res chain seq x y z
N MET A 1 18.37 47.65 -19.54
CA MET A 1 17.24 47.20 -18.71
C MET A 1 16.48 45.96 -19.25
N LYS A 2 17.10 45.08 -20.04
CA LYS A 2 16.50 43.77 -20.44
C LYS A 2 17.14 42.56 -19.74
N PHE A 3 18.43 42.67 -19.35
CA PHE A 3 19.17 41.60 -18.69
C PHE A 3 18.75 41.32 -17.23
N MET A 4 18.28 42.31 -16.47
CA MET A 4 17.82 42.10 -15.08
C MET A 4 16.51 41.30 -15.01
N LYS A 5 15.59 41.47 -15.99
CA LYS A 5 14.32 40.74 -16.01
C LYS A 5 14.53 39.24 -16.25
N PHE A 6 15.55 38.87 -17.03
CA PHE A 6 15.88 37.47 -17.29
C PHE A 6 16.44 36.76 -16.06
N LYS A 7 17.26 37.44 -15.25
CA LYS A 7 17.74 36.90 -13.97
C LYS A 7 16.59 36.60 -13.01
N HIS A 8 15.61 37.50 -12.87
CA HIS A 8 14.47 37.28 -11.98
C HIS A 8 13.53 36.16 -12.45
N ILE A 9 13.37 35.97 -13.76
CA ILE A 9 12.61 34.83 -14.32
C ILE A 9 13.33 33.50 -14.04
N VAL A 10 14.65 33.46 -14.13
CA VAL A 10 15.45 32.28 -13.77
C VAL A 10 15.36 31.97 -12.27
N TYR A 11 15.42 32.99 -11.40
CA TYR A 11 15.25 32.80 -9.95
C TYR A 11 13.83 32.34 -9.58
N LEU A 12 12.78 32.83 -10.28
CA LEU A 12 11.40 32.40 -10.06
C LEU A 12 11.19 30.94 -10.51
N ALA A 13 11.78 30.54 -11.65
CA ALA A 13 11.73 29.17 -12.14
C ALA A 13 12.48 28.19 -11.21
N ALA A 14 13.62 28.60 -10.65
CA ALA A 14 14.36 27.80 -9.68
C ALA A 14 13.60 27.62 -8.35
N ALA A 15 12.84 28.62 -7.89
CA ALA A 15 12.04 28.54 -6.67
C ALA A 15 10.83 27.60 -6.79
N VAL A 16 10.27 27.43 -8.00
CA VAL A 16 9.14 26.52 -8.27
C VAL A 16 9.59 25.05 -8.26
N ILE A 17 10.83 24.75 -8.65
CA ILE A 17 11.36 23.38 -8.67
C ILE A 17 11.64 22.85 -7.25
N ILE A 18 11.78 23.72 -6.24
CA ILE A 18 12.06 23.31 -4.85
C ILE A 18 10.78 22.93 -4.07
N ASN A 19 9.59 23.15 -4.64
CA ASN A 19 8.30 22.76 -4.05
C ASN A 19 7.76 21.42 -4.55
N SER A 20 8.55 20.61 -5.26
CA SER A 20 8.26 19.18 -5.36
C SER A 20 8.56 18.55 -4.00
N SER A 21 7.57 18.61 -3.11
CA SER A 21 7.45 17.69 -1.99
C SER A 21 7.60 16.29 -2.56
N ASN A 22 8.80 15.74 -2.41
CA ASN A 22 9.06 14.32 -2.60
C ASN A 22 8.05 13.62 -1.69
N HIS A 23 6.97 13.11 -2.27
CA HIS A 23 6.23 12.04 -1.63
C HIS A 23 7.21 10.87 -1.59
N LEU A 24 7.99 10.80 -0.51
CA LEU A 24 8.81 9.66 -0.15
C LEU A 24 7.84 8.49 0.08
N PHE A 25 7.49 7.82 -1.01
CA PHE A 25 6.81 6.54 -0.94
C PHE A 25 7.84 5.53 -0.41
N GLY A 26 7.62 5.05 0.83
CA GLY A 26 8.18 3.79 1.33
C GLY A 26 9.49 3.83 2.14
N HIS A 27 9.75 4.92 2.87
CA HIS A 27 10.56 5.03 4.10
C HIS A 27 11.90 4.32 4.18
N CYS A 28 12.95 5.12 4.01
CA CYS A 28 14.37 4.88 3.76
C CYS A 28 15.13 3.82 4.56
N GLN A 29 14.50 3.01 5.42
CA GLN A 29 15.15 2.09 6.38
C GLN A 29 16.17 2.77 7.32
N VAL A 30 16.22 4.10 7.27
CA VAL A 30 16.95 5.00 8.15
C VAL A 30 16.03 5.35 9.31
N PRO A 31 16.53 5.47 10.54
CA PRO A 31 15.75 5.92 11.70
C PRO A 31 15.42 7.43 11.58
N CYS A 32 14.62 7.80 10.59
CA CYS A 32 14.25 9.18 10.31
C CYS A 32 13.15 9.71 11.25
N GLY A 33 12.44 8.83 11.97
CA GLY A 33 11.36 9.20 12.88
C GLY A 33 10.06 9.67 12.22
N ILE A 34 10.00 9.67 10.88
CA ILE A 34 8.85 10.14 10.11
C ILE A 34 8.03 8.93 9.66
N TYR A 35 6.91 8.71 10.37
CA TYR A 35 5.98 7.61 10.10
C TYR A 35 4.57 8.15 9.90
N ASP A 36 3.87 7.61 8.91
CA ASP A 36 2.46 7.88 8.67
C ASP A 36 1.77 6.53 8.42
N ASP A 37 1.48 5.87 9.53
CA ASP A 37 0.94 4.51 9.52
C ASP A 37 -0.47 4.48 8.92
N ALA A 38 -1.26 5.55 9.13
CA ALA A 38 -2.62 5.65 8.63
C ALA A 38 -2.63 5.80 7.11
N ALA A 39 -1.78 6.67 6.53
CA ALA A 39 -1.64 6.78 5.08
C ALA A 39 -1.19 5.46 4.43
N ARG A 40 -0.37 4.66 5.13
CA ARG A 40 0.02 3.32 4.63
C ARG A 40 -1.13 2.33 4.64
N ILE A 41 -2.01 2.39 5.63
CA ILE A 41 -3.23 1.59 5.59
C ILE A 41 -4.15 2.01 4.43
N VAL A 42 -4.32 3.32 4.19
CA VAL A 42 -5.11 3.80 3.04
C VAL A 42 -4.54 3.26 1.73
N LEU A 43 -3.24 3.39 1.51
CA LEU A 43 -2.57 2.87 0.32
C LEU A 43 -2.71 1.34 0.18
N LEU A 44 -2.62 0.60 1.28
CA LEU A 44 -2.85 -0.85 1.28
C LEU A 44 -4.29 -1.19 0.86
N LYS A 45 -5.29 -0.43 1.33
CA LYS A 45 -6.70 -0.61 0.93
C LYS A 45 -6.93 -0.28 -0.54
N GLU A 46 -6.25 0.74 -1.07
CA GLU A 46 -6.28 1.06 -2.51
C GLU A 46 -5.70 -0.08 -3.34
N HIS A 47 -4.56 -0.65 -2.94
CA HIS A 47 -3.98 -1.81 -3.63
C HIS A 47 -4.93 -3.01 -3.64
N VAL A 48 -5.62 -3.29 -2.52
CA VAL A 48 -6.64 -4.35 -2.48
C VAL A 48 -7.78 -4.06 -3.46
N THR A 49 -8.27 -2.82 -3.50
CA THR A 49 -9.34 -2.41 -4.43
C THR A 49 -8.91 -2.58 -5.90
N THR A 50 -7.67 -2.25 -6.23
CA THR A 50 -7.13 -2.46 -7.58
C THR A 50 -7.02 -3.94 -7.93
N ILE A 51 -6.65 -4.80 -6.98
CA ILE A 51 -6.66 -6.26 -7.16
C ILE A 51 -8.08 -6.76 -7.43
N GLU A 52 -9.09 -6.34 -6.65
CA GLU A 52 -10.50 -6.71 -6.88
C GLU A 52 -10.96 -6.34 -8.29
N LYS A 53 -10.63 -5.11 -8.72
CA LYS A 53 -10.93 -4.64 -10.07
C LYS A 53 -10.23 -5.47 -11.14
N ALA A 54 -8.94 -5.75 -10.98
CA ALA A 54 -8.17 -6.54 -11.93
C ALA A 54 -8.72 -7.96 -12.06
N VAL A 55 -9.09 -8.61 -10.95
CA VAL A 55 -9.73 -9.94 -10.97
C VAL A 55 -11.05 -9.90 -11.76
N ASN A 56 -11.93 -8.93 -11.49
CA ASN A 56 -13.20 -8.80 -12.22
C ASN A 56 -12.97 -8.60 -13.73
N GLN A 57 -11.98 -7.80 -14.10
CA GLN A 57 -11.68 -7.55 -15.51
C GLN A 57 -11.11 -8.79 -16.20
N ILE A 58 -10.29 -9.60 -15.51
CA ILE A 58 -9.80 -10.86 -16.05
C ILE A 58 -10.96 -11.83 -16.28
N GLU A 59 -11.89 -11.97 -15.33
CA GLU A 59 -13.08 -12.82 -15.48
C GLU A 59 -13.91 -12.40 -16.69
N LEU A 60 -14.28 -11.11 -16.79
CA LEU A 60 -15.06 -10.57 -17.90
C LEU A 60 -14.38 -10.77 -19.27
N LEU A 61 -13.07 -10.52 -19.36
CA LEU A 61 -12.32 -10.70 -20.61
C LEU A 61 -12.17 -12.18 -20.98
N SER A 62 -12.11 -13.08 -20.01
CA SER A 62 -12.01 -14.53 -20.24
C SER A 62 -13.30 -15.13 -20.81
N GLU A 63 -14.45 -14.48 -20.59
CA GLU A 63 -15.75 -14.86 -21.15
C GLU A 63 -16.02 -14.22 -22.52
N SER A 64 -15.20 -13.26 -22.95
CA SER A 64 -15.37 -12.51 -24.19
C SER A 64 -14.67 -13.18 -25.39
N ASP A 65 -14.95 -12.69 -26.62
CA ASP A 65 -14.31 -13.21 -27.83
C ASP A 65 -12.78 -13.13 -27.75
N SER A 66 -12.14 -14.24 -28.10
CA SER A 66 -10.68 -14.35 -28.13
C SER A 66 -10.10 -13.61 -29.33
N ASN A 67 -9.77 -12.33 -29.14
CA ASN A 67 -9.04 -11.51 -30.10
C ASN A 67 -7.76 -10.91 -29.48
N ALA A 68 -6.85 -10.44 -30.34
CA ALA A 68 -5.54 -9.92 -29.92
C ALA A 68 -5.64 -8.77 -28.90
N GLN A 69 -6.66 -7.91 -29.02
CA GLN A 69 -6.86 -6.80 -28.10
C GLN A 69 -7.27 -7.29 -26.72
N ASN A 70 -8.22 -8.22 -26.64
CA ASN A 70 -8.70 -8.79 -25.37
C ASN A 70 -7.58 -9.57 -24.66
N MET A 71 -6.79 -10.34 -25.41
CA MET A 71 -5.62 -11.05 -24.86
C MET A 71 -4.59 -10.07 -24.27
N ASN A 72 -4.30 -8.96 -24.95
CA ASN A 72 -3.39 -7.94 -24.45
C ASN A 72 -3.92 -7.31 -23.15
N GLN A 73 -5.21 -6.96 -23.09
CA GLN A 73 -5.80 -6.40 -21.86
C GLN A 73 -5.81 -7.41 -20.71
N LEU A 74 -6.07 -8.69 -20.97
CA LEU A 74 -6.03 -9.72 -19.94
C LEU A 74 -4.63 -9.82 -19.33
N ILE A 75 -3.59 -9.87 -20.15
CA ILE A 75 -2.19 -9.90 -19.69
C ILE A 75 -1.87 -8.67 -18.83
N ARG A 76 -2.33 -7.47 -19.25
CA ARG A 76 -2.14 -6.25 -18.46
C ARG A 76 -2.81 -6.34 -17.09
N TRP A 77 -4.03 -6.85 -17.02
CA TRP A 77 -4.71 -7.02 -15.73
C TRP A 77 -4.06 -8.07 -14.83
N VAL A 78 -3.52 -9.15 -15.40
CA VAL A 78 -2.69 -10.11 -14.65
C VAL A 78 -1.47 -9.41 -14.06
N ASN A 79 -0.71 -8.67 -14.88
CA ASN A 79 0.47 -7.94 -14.42
C ASN A 79 0.13 -6.91 -13.33
N THR A 80 -0.93 -6.11 -13.53
CA THR A 80 -1.41 -5.13 -12.54
C THR A 80 -1.78 -5.81 -11.22
N LYS A 81 -2.52 -6.91 -11.26
CA LYS A 81 -2.88 -7.68 -10.06
C LYS A 81 -1.65 -8.16 -9.30
N GLU A 82 -0.65 -8.67 -10.01
CA GLU A 82 0.59 -9.17 -9.39
C GLU A 82 1.46 -8.06 -8.81
N GLU A 83 1.56 -6.93 -9.50
CA GLU A 83 2.27 -5.75 -9.04
C GLU A 83 1.66 -5.22 -7.73
N HIS A 84 0.34 -4.98 -7.69
CA HIS A 84 -0.32 -4.48 -6.49
C HIS A 84 -0.26 -5.46 -5.32
N ALA A 85 -0.35 -6.77 -5.58
CA ALA A 85 -0.13 -7.76 -4.53
C ALA A 85 1.32 -7.73 -4.00
N THR A 86 2.31 -7.46 -4.86
CA THR A 86 3.71 -7.28 -4.45
C THR A 86 3.88 -6.04 -3.57
N LEU A 87 3.26 -4.91 -3.95
CA LEU A 87 3.31 -3.67 -3.17
C LEU A 87 2.73 -3.84 -1.76
N ILE A 88 1.64 -4.63 -1.62
CA ILE A 88 1.12 -5.04 -0.31
C ILE A 88 2.18 -5.82 0.47
N GLN A 89 2.76 -6.86 -0.13
CA GLN A 89 3.77 -7.68 0.55
C GLN A 89 4.98 -6.86 1.01
N SER A 90 5.52 -5.99 0.15
CA SER A 90 6.64 -5.11 0.46
C SER A 90 6.28 -4.11 1.56
N THR A 91 5.11 -3.46 1.50
CA THR A 91 4.68 -2.53 2.56
C THR A 91 4.56 -3.25 3.90
N ILE A 92 3.97 -4.44 3.94
CA ILE A 92 3.85 -5.21 5.19
C ILE A 92 5.23 -5.65 5.71
N ALA A 93 6.11 -6.16 4.84
CA ALA A 93 7.43 -6.64 5.23
C ALA A 93 8.37 -5.50 5.64
N ASP A 94 8.55 -4.52 4.76
CA ASP A 94 9.58 -3.49 4.89
C ASP A 94 9.16 -2.38 5.84
N TYR A 95 7.88 -2.03 5.89
CA TYR A 95 7.39 -0.96 6.76
C TYR A 95 6.90 -1.51 8.09
N PHE A 96 5.84 -2.33 8.09
CA PHE A 96 5.23 -2.74 9.35
C PHE A 96 6.10 -3.72 10.12
N LEU A 97 6.48 -4.85 9.53
CA LEU A 97 7.26 -5.89 10.22
C LEU A 97 8.67 -5.44 10.56
N ALA A 98 9.39 -4.80 9.63
CA ALA A 98 10.79 -4.43 9.85
C ALA A 98 10.99 -3.11 10.60
N GLN A 99 10.11 -2.11 10.41
CA GLN A 99 10.32 -0.76 10.98
C GLN A 99 9.37 -0.40 12.12
N ARG A 100 8.09 -0.82 12.07
CA ARG A 100 7.07 -0.33 13.03
C ARG A 100 6.87 -1.27 14.21
N ILE A 101 6.78 -2.56 13.96
CA ILE A 101 6.53 -3.55 15.01
C ILE A 101 7.81 -3.80 15.80
N LYS A 102 7.78 -3.47 17.10
CA LYS A 102 8.92 -3.64 18.00
C LYS A 102 9.00 -5.11 18.48
N PRO A 103 10.12 -5.82 18.24
CA PRO A 103 10.29 -7.18 18.75
C PRO A 103 10.23 -7.22 20.28
N LYS A 104 9.62 -8.29 20.82
CA LYS A 104 9.46 -8.50 22.26
C LYS A 104 10.07 -9.82 22.70
N LYS A 105 10.86 -9.80 23.78
CA LYS A 105 11.46 -11.01 24.36
C LYS A 105 10.40 -11.88 25.04
N LYS A 106 10.76 -13.14 25.31
CA LYS A 106 9.93 -14.03 26.14
C LYS A 106 9.71 -13.38 27.51
N ASN A 107 8.44 -13.33 27.95
CA ASN A 107 7.97 -12.71 29.19
C ASN A 107 8.08 -11.17 29.27
N GLU A 108 8.30 -10.48 28.16
CA GLU A 108 8.23 -9.01 28.13
C GLU A 108 6.77 -8.54 28.03
N ASP A 109 6.45 -7.43 28.70
CA ASP A 109 5.12 -6.80 28.60
C ASP A 109 4.79 -6.43 27.14
N GLY A 110 3.55 -6.72 26.76
CA GLY A 110 3.06 -6.52 25.38
C GLY A 110 3.50 -7.61 24.40
N ARG A 111 4.15 -8.69 24.85
CA ARG A 111 4.56 -9.80 23.95
C ARG A 111 3.40 -10.43 23.20
N GLN A 112 2.24 -10.61 23.84
CA GLN A 112 1.09 -11.22 23.16
C GLN A 112 0.60 -10.34 22.00
N LEU A 113 0.49 -9.02 22.21
CA LEU A 113 0.14 -8.07 21.16
C LEU A 113 1.14 -8.10 20.00
N TYR A 114 2.44 -8.15 20.29
CA TYR A 114 3.49 -8.34 19.27
C TYR A 114 3.27 -9.62 18.44
N ILE A 115 2.97 -10.75 19.09
CA ILE A 115 2.69 -12.02 18.41
C ILE A 115 1.43 -11.90 17.54
N ASP A 116 0.35 -11.33 18.07
CA ASP A 116 -0.92 -11.21 17.34
C ASP A 116 -0.78 -10.31 16.12
N GLN A 117 -0.10 -9.16 16.27
CA GLN A 117 0.20 -8.25 15.16
C GLN A 117 1.07 -8.92 14.09
N THR A 118 2.16 -9.59 14.47
CA THR A 118 3.05 -10.26 13.51
C THR A 118 2.37 -11.42 12.79
N LEU A 119 1.50 -12.18 13.49
CA LEU A 119 0.71 -13.24 12.89
C LEU A 119 -0.24 -12.69 11.81
N VAL A 120 -1.00 -11.64 12.11
CA VAL A 120 -1.93 -11.04 11.13
C VAL A 120 -1.17 -10.47 9.94
N LEU A 121 -0.04 -9.78 10.17
CA LEU A 121 0.80 -9.24 9.09
C LEU A 121 1.35 -10.36 8.18
N GLN A 122 1.82 -11.48 8.76
CA GLN A 122 2.25 -12.64 7.97
C GLN A 122 1.10 -13.23 7.14
N GLN A 123 -0.11 -13.31 7.71
CA GLN A 123 -1.29 -13.78 6.99
C GLN A 123 -1.68 -12.84 5.84
N ILE A 124 -1.51 -11.53 5.99
CA ILE A 124 -1.71 -10.55 4.90
C ILE A 124 -0.76 -10.83 3.75
N ILE A 125 0.54 -11.06 4.03
CA ILE A 125 1.54 -11.41 3.01
C ILE A 125 1.13 -12.65 2.22
N VAL A 126 0.66 -13.69 2.92
CA VAL A 126 0.21 -14.94 2.28
C VAL A 126 -1.06 -14.72 1.47
N ALA A 127 -2.04 -13.98 1.99
CA ALA A 127 -3.27 -13.68 1.28
C ALA A 127 -3.02 -12.84 0.01
N ALA A 128 -2.09 -11.88 0.06
CA ALA A 128 -1.65 -11.11 -1.09
C ALA A 128 -0.99 -12.01 -2.15
N MET A 129 -0.10 -12.94 -1.75
CA MET A 129 0.45 -13.95 -2.67
C MET A 129 -0.66 -14.78 -3.33
N LYS A 130 -1.71 -15.16 -2.58
CA LYS A 130 -2.84 -15.91 -3.15
C LYS A 130 -3.64 -15.11 -4.17
N CYS A 131 -3.68 -13.78 -4.06
CA CYS A 131 -4.25 -12.91 -5.10
C CYS A 131 -3.45 -12.97 -6.41
N LYS A 132 -2.11 -13.13 -6.36
CA LYS A 132 -1.28 -13.33 -7.56
C LYS A 132 -1.64 -14.61 -8.29
N GLN A 133 -1.79 -15.68 -7.54
CA GLN A 133 -1.93 -17.05 -8.07
C GLN A 133 -3.33 -17.38 -8.64
N ASN A 134 -4.36 -16.57 -8.36
CA ASN A 134 -5.75 -16.92 -8.67
C ASN A 134 -6.55 -15.71 -9.19
N VAL A 135 -7.76 -15.98 -9.68
CA VAL A 135 -8.79 -15.00 -10.06
C VAL A 135 -10.05 -15.11 -9.18
N ASP A 136 -9.93 -15.69 -7.99
CA ASP A 136 -11.05 -15.83 -7.06
C ASP A 136 -11.23 -14.56 -6.22
N GLN A 137 -12.40 -13.91 -6.36
CA GLN A 137 -12.78 -12.70 -5.63
C GLN A 137 -12.73 -12.83 -4.09
N SER A 138 -12.74 -14.05 -3.55
CA SER A 138 -12.57 -14.26 -2.10
C SER A 138 -11.15 -13.93 -1.61
N LYS A 139 -10.13 -13.97 -2.49
CA LYS A 139 -8.74 -13.72 -2.10
C LYS A 139 -8.48 -12.26 -1.69
N PRO A 140 -8.81 -11.23 -2.50
CA PRO A 140 -8.66 -9.84 -2.06
C PRO A 140 -9.57 -9.49 -0.88
N LYS A 141 -10.78 -10.05 -0.81
CA LYS A 141 -11.66 -9.90 0.37
C LYS A 141 -11.00 -10.39 1.66
N LYS A 142 -10.25 -11.50 1.59
CA LYS A 142 -9.48 -12.00 2.74
C LYS A 142 -8.37 -11.03 3.15
N VAL A 143 -7.69 -10.39 2.20
CA VAL A 143 -6.69 -9.35 2.50
C VAL A 143 -7.35 -8.18 3.23
N LYS A 144 -8.50 -7.69 2.74
CA LYS A 144 -9.27 -6.61 3.39
C LYS A 144 -9.63 -6.96 4.84
N GLN A 145 -10.18 -8.15 5.07
CA GLN A 145 -10.53 -8.62 6.41
C GLN A 145 -9.33 -8.65 7.36
N LEU A 146 -8.17 -9.12 6.89
CA LEU A 146 -6.95 -9.17 7.69
C LEU A 146 -6.40 -7.77 7.97
N LEU A 147 -6.51 -6.83 7.01
CA LEU A 147 -6.17 -5.42 7.25
C LEU A 147 -7.06 -4.81 8.33
N ASP A 148 -8.38 -5.06 8.30
CA ASP A 148 -9.30 -4.57 9.34
C ASP A 148 -8.99 -5.17 10.72
N GLN A 149 -8.57 -6.44 10.78
CA GLN A 149 -8.07 -7.05 12.02
C GLN A 149 -6.78 -6.37 12.50
N PHE A 150 -5.81 -6.13 11.59
CA PHE A 150 -4.57 -5.45 11.94
C PHE A 150 -4.81 -4.02 12.44
N ILE A 151 -5.69 -3.25 11.79
CA ILE A 151 -6.08 -1.90 12.23
C ILE A 151 -6.58 -1.91 13.66
N ASN A 152 -7.40 -2.91 14.02
CA ASN A 152 -7.95 -3.02 15.37
C ASN A 152 -6.91 -3.40 16.43
N LEU A 153 -5.89 -4.17 16.05
CA LEU A 153 -4.77 -4.54 16.92
C LEU A 153 -3.70 -3.44 17.02
N TYR A 154 -3.55 -2.62 15.98
CA TYR A 154 -2.42 -1.69 15.85
C TYR A 154 -2.74 -0.27 16.30
N PHE A 155 -3.92 0.25 15.93
CA PHE A 155 -4.30 1.61 16.29
C PHE A 155 -5.13 1.66 17.57
N ASP A 156 -4.87 2.69 18.37
CA ASP A 156 -5.78 3.17 19.39
C ASP A 156 -6.94 3.98 18.76
N ASP A 157 -7.81 4.55 19.60
CA ASP A 157 -8.99 5.28 19.12
C ASP A 157 -8.61 6.52 18.31
N HIS A 158 -7.57 7.25 18.73
CA HIS A 158 -7.06 8.42 18.01
C HIS A 158 -6.50 8.04 16.64
N GLY A 159 -5.72 6.96 16.57
CA GLY A 159 -5.19 6.43 15.31
C GLY A 159 -6.30 5.99 14.34
N LYS A 160 -7.35 5.35 14.86
CA LYS A 160 -8.53 4.98 14.05
C LYS A 160 -9.30 6.19 13.57
N GLU A 161 -9.41 7.25 14.37
CA GLU A 161 -10.04 8.49 13.96
C GLU A 161 -9.25 9.19 12.85
N HIS A 162 -7.93 9.27 12.99
CA HIS A 162 -7.05 9.82 11.96
C HIS A 162 -7.16 9.04 10.64
N LEU A 163 -7.16 7.69 10.70
CA LEU A 163 -7.38 6.85 9.52
C LEU A 163 -8.72 7.16 8.83
N ARG A 164 -9.82 7.26 9.59
CA ARG A 164 -11.14 7.58 9.04
C ARG A 164 -11.21 8.98 8.44
N ALA A 165 -10.42 9.92 8.94
CA ALA A 165 -10.34 11.27 8.38
C ALA A 165 -9.66 11.25 6.99
N LEU A 166 -8.57 10.49 6.86
CA LEU A 166 -7.88 10.31 5.58
C LEU A 166 -8.76 9.60 4.53
N GLU A 167 -9.57 8.64 4.94
CA GLU A 167 -10.47 7.91 4.02
C GLU A 167 -11.65 8.76 3.48
N LYS A 168 -11.91 9.94 4.06
CA LYS A 168 -12.99 10.86 3.64
C LYS A 168 -12.54 12.01 2.74
N GLY A 169 -11.23 12.27 2.70
CA GLY A 169 -10.62 13.34 1.89
C GLY A 169 -10.31 12.87 0.49
#